data_AF-A0A8X6LTG7-F1
#
_entry.id   AF-A0A8X6LTG7-F1
#
_cell.length_a   1.000
_cell.length_b   1.000
_cell.length_c   1.000
_cell.angle_alpha   90.00
_cell.angle_beta   90.00
_cell.angle_gamma   90.00
#
_symmetry.space_group_name_H-M   'P 1'
#
loop_
_entity.id
_entity.type
_entity.pdbx_description
1 polymer ?
#
loop_
_entity_poly.entity_id
_entity_poly.type
_entity_poly.pdbx_seq_one_letter_code
_entity_poly.pdbx_strand_id
1 'polypeptide(L)'
;MHVAANMGIMTSLMKHGAIYNIKNKKGETPLDLSKDKIISSFLILTHELFNASESDGEIIVQKLSKLTRDETVAIANVQNVQGNTLLQNATLNQPPGIVKNLRKFLLEKKIIL
;
A
#
# COMPACT_ATOMS: atom_id res chain seq x y z
N MET A 1 -7.77 -3.59 10.34
CA MET A 1 -7.39 -2.21 9.97
C MET A 1 -8.08 -1.16 10.83
N HIS A 2 -9.42 -1.11 10.93
CA HIS A 2 -10.12 -0.08 11.73
C HIS A 2 -9.76 -0.02 13.23
N VAL A 3 -9.20 -1.09 13.80
CA VAL A 3 -8.82 -1.18 15.23
C VAL A 3 -7.33 -0.88 15.48
N ALA A 4 -6.55 -0.52 14.45
CA ALA A 4 -5.13 -0.28 14.61
C ALA A 4 -4.89 0.96 15.50
N ALA A 5 -4.41 0.73 16.72
CA ALA A 5 -4.22 1.79 17.72
C ALA A 5 -2.89 2.56 17.57
N ASN A 6 -1.93 2.01 16.82
CA ASN A 6 -0.63 2.63 16.56
C ASN A 6 0.00 2.09 15.26
N MET A 7 1.11 2.71 14.84
CA MET A 7 1.85 2.34 13.63
C MET A 7 2.39 0.89 13.64
N GLY A 8 2.79 0.36 14.80
CA GLY A 8 3.29 -1.01 14.89
C GLY A 8 2.20 -2.05 14.59
N ILE A 9 1.01 -1.86 15.17
CA ILE A 9 -0.15 -2.72 14.88
C ILE A 9 -0.57 -2.56 13.42
N MET A 10 -0.61 -1.32 12.92
CA MET A 10 -0.99 -1.03 11.54
C MET A 10 -0.09 -1.74 10.54
N THR A 11 1.23 -1.52 10.65
CA THR A 11 2.21 -2.14 9.76
C THR A 11 2.18 -3.67 9.87
N SER A 12 2.03 -4.23 11.09
CA SER A 12 1.89 -5.68 11.27
C SER A 12 0.69 -6.25 10.52
N LEU A 13 -0.49 -5.62 10.63
CA LEU A 13 -1.69 -6.04 9.90
C LEU A 13 -1.49 -5.97 8.39
N MET A 14 -0.89 -4.88 7.90
CA MET A 14 -0.64 -4.67 6.46
C MET A 14 0.35 -5.70 5.90
N LYS A 15 1.43 -6.02 6.64
CA LYS A 15 2.40 -7.07 6.26
C LYS A 15 1.73 -8.44 6.06
N HIS A 16 0.64 -8.72 6.78
CA HIS A 16 -0.14 -9.96 6.69
C HIS A 16 -1.34 -9.87 5.73
N GLY A 17 -1.38 -8.88 4.83
CA GLY A 17 -2.39 -8.83 3.77
C GLY A 17 -3.74 -8.27 4.20
N ALA A 18 -3.80 -7.48 5.28
CA ALA A 18 -5.04 -6.81 5.64
C ALA A 18 -5.55 -5.89 4.51
N ILE A 19 -6.87 -5.66 4.46
CA ILE A 19 -7.47 -4.76 3.45
C ILE A 19 -7.46 -3.32 3.96
N TYR A 20 -6.66 -2.43 3.36
CA TYR A 20 -6.45 -1.07 3.89
C TYR A 20 -7.61 -0.10 3.67
N ASN A 21 -8.40 -0.31 2.61
CA ASN A 21 -9.52 0.55 2.23
C ASN A 21 -10.89 -0.11 2.45
N ILE A 22 -10.96 -1.11 3.33
CA ILE A 22 -12.21 -1.78 3.69
C ILE A 22 -13.18 -0.82 4.38
N LYS A 23 -14.43 -0.77 3.95
CA LYS A 23 -15.46 0.08 4.57
C LYS A 23 -16.15 -0.66 5.72
N ASN A 24 -16.41 0.05 6.83
CA ASN A 24 -17.26 -0.46 7.91
C ASN A 24 -18.75 -0.37 7.53
N LYS A 25 -19.66 -0.73 8.44
CA LYS A 25 -21.13 -0.65 8.23
C LYS A 25 -21.65 0.77 7.99
N LYS A 26 -20.88 1.81 8.33
CA LYS A 26 -21.19 3.22 8.08
C LYS A 26 -20.58 3.75 6.78
N GLY A 27 -19.86 2.92 6.02
CA GLY A 27 -19.18 3.32 4.80
C GLY A 27 -17.78 3.92 5.01
N GLU A 28 -17.27 3.93 6.23
CA GLU A 28 -16.00 4.56 6.60
C GLU A 28 -14.82 3.59 6.44
N THR A 29 -13.75 4.06 5.81
CA THR A 29 -12.46 3.37 5.70
C THR A 29 -11.62 3.55 6.98
N PRO A 30 -10.54 2.78 7.16
CA PRO A 30 -9.58 3.03 8.24
C PRO A 30 -9.00 4.45 8.23
N LEU A 31 -8.88 5.08 7.05
CA LEU A 31 -8.41 6.47 6.93
C LEU A 31 -9.42 7.44 7.53
N ASP A 32 -10.71 7.24 7.25
CA ASP A 32 -11.79 8.09 7.76
C ASP A 32 -11.90 8.06 9.30
N LEU A 33 -11.53 6.91 9.92
CA LEU A 33 -11.56 6.74 11.37
C LEU A 33 -10.24 7.12 12.08
N SER A 34 -9.15 7.31 11.33
CA SER A 34 -7.84 7.52 11.92
C SER A 34 -7.70 8.91 12.53
N LYS A 35 -7.36 8.97 13.82
CA LYS A 35 -7.04 10.21 14.55
C LYS A 35 -5.53 10.48 14.64
N ASP A 36 -4.71 9.48 14.32
CA ASP A 36 -3.26 9.58 14.36
C ASP A 36 -2.75 10.08 13.01
N LYS A 37 -2.03 11.22 13.02
CA LYS A 37 -1.54 11.85 11.78
C LYS A 37 -0.54 10.98 11.02
N ILE A 38 0.27 10.19 11.71
CA ILE A 38 1.27 9.31 11.08
C ILE A 38 0.53 8.16 10.38
N ILE A 39 -0.43 7.53 11.06
CA ILE A 39 -1.28 6.48 10.47
C ILE A 39 -2.04 7.03 9.26
N SER A 40 -2.66 8.20 9.40
CA SER A 40 -3.42 8.82 8.30
C SER A 40 -2.52 9.12 7.11
N SER A 41 -1.32 9.67 7.33
CA SER A 41 -0.35 9.93 6.26
C SER A 41 0.09 8.64 5.56
N PHE A 42 0.29 7.57 6.32
CA PHE A 42 0.66 6.28 5.77
C PHE A 42 -0.45 5.64 4.94
N LEU A 43 -1.70 5.75 5.39
CA LEU A 43 -2.87 5.29 4.64
C LEU A 43 -3.12 6.11 3.37
N ILE A 44 -2.91 7.43 3.41
CA ILE A 44 -2.98 8.31 2.23
C ILE A 44 -1.93 7.87 1.22
N LEU A 45 -0.66 7.71 1.65
CA LEU A 45 0.41 7.25 0.77
C LEU A 45 0.08 5.89 0.14
N THR A 46 -0.43 4.95 0.94
CA THR A 46 -0.86 3.63 0.44
C THR A 46 -1.94 3.79 -0.62
N HIS A 47 -2.95 4.64 -0.38
CA HIS A 47 -4.03 4.89 -1.33
C HIS A 47 -3.53 5.51 -2.64
N GLU A 48 -2.63 6.50 -2.56
CA GLU A 48 -2.00 7.12 -3.72
C GLU A 48 -1.21 6.12 -4.56
N LEU A 49 -0.48 5.19 -3.94
CA LEU A 49 0.29 4.17 -4.65
C LEU A 49 -0.61 3.20 -5.41
N PHE A 50 -1.75 2.81 -4.83
CA PHE A 50 -2.73 1.95 -5.49
C PHE A 50 -3.48 2.63 -6.64
N ASN A 51 -3.62 3.96 -6.59
CA ASN A 51 -4.37 4.76 -7.57
C ASN A 51 -3.48 5.62 -8.46
N ALA A 52 -2.17 5.40 -8.46
CA ALA A 52 -1.22 6.08 -9.34
C ALA A 52 -1.67 5.90 -10.80
N SER A 53 -1.63 6.97 -11.60
CA SER A 53 -1.96 6.91 -13.02
C SER A 53 -0.74 6.46 -13.85
N GLU A 54 -0.93 6.24 -15.15
CA GLU A 54 0.17 5.90 -16.07
C GLU A 54 1.32 6.93 -16.03
N SER A 55 1.01 8.23 -15.96
CA SER A 55 2.03 9.28 -15.84
C SER A 55 2.77 9.26 -14.49
N ASP A 56 2.25 8.54 -13.50
CA ASP A 56 2.81 8.43 -12.14
C ASP A 56 3.64 7.17 -11.94
N GLY A 57 3.89 6.39 -12.99
CA GLY A 57 4.57 5.10 -12.90
C GLY A 57 5.94 5.13 -12.22
N GLU A 58 6.75 6.14 -12.51
CA GLU A 58 8.05 6.35 -11.85
C GLU A 58 7.89 6.79 -10.39
N ILE A 59 6.77 7.42 -10.05
CA ILE A 59 6.47 7.93 -8.70
C ILE A 59 6.26 6.78 -7.72
N ILE A 60 5.73 5.63 -8.15
CA ILE A 60 5.52 4.46 -7.27
C ILE A 60 6.86 4.01 -6.66
N VAL A 61 7.84 3.69 -7.50
CA VAL A 61 9.16 3.22 -7.02
C VAL A 61 9.89 4.33 -6.26
N GLN A 62 9.80 5.57 -6.72
CA GLN A 62 10.40 6.71 -6.04
C GLN A 62 9.85 6.89 -4.62
N LYS A 63 8.53 6.84 -4.42
CA LYS A 63 7.89 6.95 -3.11
C LYS A 63 8.26 5.77 -2.21
N LEU A 64 8.23 4.53 -2.73
CA LEU A 64 8.64 3.34 -1.97
C LEU A 64 10.11 3.39 -1.56
N SER A 65 10.99 3.96 -2.38
CA SER A 65 12.43 4.06 -2.07
C SER A 65 12.76 4.93 -0.85
N LYS A 66 11.83 5.81 -0.45
CA LYS A 66 11.95 6.70 0.72
C LYS A 66 11.47 6.06 2.02
N LEU A 67 10.83 4.88 1.94
CA LEU A 67 10.28 4.19 3.09
C LEU A 67 11.29 3.25 3.72
N THR A 68 11.08 2.94 5.00
CA THR A 68 11.82 1.85 5.65
C THR A 68 11.47 0.51 5.01
N ARG A 69 12.32 -0.51 5.22
CA ARG A 69 12.04 -1.86 4.73
C ARG A 69 10.69 -2.37 5.24
N ASP A 70 10.38 -2.13 6.51
CA ASP A 70 9.18 -2.61 7.15
C ASP A 70 7.90 -1.98 6.59
N GLU A 71 7.93 -0.67 6.34
CA GLU A 71 6.85 0.05 5.65
C GLU A 71 6.69 -0.41 4.20
N THR A 72 7.80 -0.67 3.50
CA THR A 72 7.76 -1.16 2.12
C THR A 72 7.13 -2.55 2.06
N VAL A 73 7.48 -3.46 2.98
CA VAL A 73 6.85 -4.79 3.06
C VAL A 73 5.37 -4.67 3.41
N ALA A 74 5.01 -3.77 4.33
CA ALA A 74 3.62 -3.52 4.68
C ALA A 74 2.80 -3.10 3.45
N ILE A 75 3.27 -2.11 2.67
CA ILE A 75 2.57 -1.63 1.47
C ILE A 75 2.59 -2.65 0.34
N ALA A 76 3.67 -3.42 0.18
CA ALA A 76 3.74 -4.45 -0.87
C ALA A 76 2.71 -5.57 -0.65
N ASN A 77 2.45 -5.93 0.60
CA ASN A 77 1.60 -7.07 0.96
C ASN A 77 0.16 -6.69 1.27
N VAL A 78 -0.12 -5.44 1.64
CA VAL A 78 -1.48 -4.98 1.92
C VAL A 78 -2.38 -5.14 0.70
N GLN A 79 -3.66 -5.40 0.93
CA GLN A 79 -4.63 -5.61 -0.14
C GLN A 79 -5.59 -4.42 -0.26
N ASN A 80 -6.04 -4.14 -1.48
CA ASN A 80 -7.23 -3.30 -1.69
C ASN A 80 -8.52 -4.13 -1.48
N VAL A 81 -9.68 -3.48 -1.55
CA VAL A 81 -10.99 -4.11 -1.32
C VAL A 81 -11.33 -5.21 -2.33
N GLN A 82 -10.63 -5.24 -3.48
CA GLN A 82 -10.72 -6.31 -4.47
C GLN A 82 -9.80 -7.51 -4.14
N GLY A 83 -9.05 -7.45 -3.04
CA GLY A 83 -8.10 -8.50 -2.63
C GLY A 83 -6.74 -8.43 -3.34
N ASN A 84 -6.48 -7.39 -4.13
CA ASN A 84 -5.24 -7.27 -4.88
C ASN A 84 -4.15 -6.58 -4.04
N THR A 85 -2.93 -7.12 -4.08
CA THR A 85 -1.72 -6.42 -3.60
C THR A 85 -1.36 -5.25 -4.54
N LEU A 86 -0.40 -4.42 -4.13
CA LEU A 86 0.05 -3.30 -4.97
C LEU A 86 0.57 -3.78 -6.34
N LEU A 87 1.36 -4.86 -6.38
CA LEU A 87 1.89 -5.39 -7.64
C LEU A 87 0.78 -6.00 -8.51
N GLN A 88 -0.18 -6.69 -7.91
CA GLN A 88 -1.33 -7.25 -8.65
C GLN A 88 -2.20 -6.13 -9.22
N ASN A 89 -2.51 -5.12 -8.41
CA ASN A 89 -3.26 -3.95 -8.85
C ASN A 89 -2.54 -3.19 -9.97
N ALA A 90 -1.21 -3.03 -9.87
CA ALA A 90 -0.42 -2.44 -10.95
C ALA A 90 -0.46 -3.30 -12.22
N THR A 91 -0.40 -4.63 -12.11
CA THR A 91 -0.48 -5.54 -13.27
C THR A 91 -1.80 -5.39 -14.04
N LEU A 92 -2.89 -5.10 -13.34
CA LEU A 92 -4.21 -4.93 -13.93
C LEU A 92 -4.43 -3.55 -14.56
N ASN A 93 -3.80 -2.51 -14.01
CA ASN A 93 -4.17 -1.12 -14.30
C ASN A 93 -3.01 -0.25 -14.84
N GLN A 94 -1.77 -0.75 -14.90
CA GLN A 94 -0.59 0.02 -15.29
C GLN A 94 0.09 -0.55 -16.53
N PRO A 95 0.77 0.29 -17.33
CA PRO A 95 1.62 -0.15 -18.42
C PRO A 95 2.69 -1.18 -18.00
N PRO A 96 3.06 -2.12 -18.89
CA PRO A 96 4.05 -3.16 -18.60
C PRO A 96 5.41 -2.65 -18.09
N GLY A 97 5.85 -1.47 -18.53
CA GLY A 97 7.12 -0.86 -18.09
C GLY A 97 7.11 -0.53 -16.59
N ILE A 98 6.00 -0.02 -16.08
CA ILE A 98 5.83 0.34 -14.67
C ILE A 98 5.78 -0.91 -13.80
N VAL A 99 5.01 -1.91 -14.24
CA VAL A 99 4.93 -3.22 -13.57
C VAL A 99 6.29 -3.89 -13.50
N LYS A 100 7.07 -3.84 -14.59
CA LYS A 100 8.44 -4.38 -14.64
C LYS A 100 9.36 -3.65 -13.64
N ASN A 101 9.30 -2.33 -13.57
CA ASN A 101 10.11 -1.53 -12.65
C ASN A 101 9.75 -1.80 -11.18
N LEU A 102 8.45 -1.83 -10.86
CA LEU A 102 7.98 -2.16 -9.51
C LEU A 102 8.40 -3.58 -9.11
N ARG A 103 8.20 -4.57 -9.97
CA ARG A 103 8.62 -5.95 -9.71
C ARG A 103 10.13 -6.04 -9.46
N LYS A 104 10.93 -5.39 -10.31
CA LYS A 104 12.38 -5.35 -10.16
C LYS A 104 12.79 -4.75 -8.81
N PHE A 105 12.22 -3.60 -8.44
CA PHE A 105 12.49 -2.96 -7.15
C PHE A 105 12.18 -3.89 -5.96
N LEU A 106 11.03 -4.56 -5.97
CA LEU A 106 10.62 -5.46 -4.90
C LEU A 106 11.56 -6.68 -4.78
N LEU A 107 12.00 -7.24 -5.91
CA LEU A 107 12.98 -8.32 -5.95
C LEU A 107 14.35 -7.89 -5.41
N GLU A 108 14.85 -6.71 -5.81
CA GLU A 108 16.13 -6.16 -5.33
C GLU A 108 16.12 -5.91 -3.81
N LYS A 109 14.97 -5.49 -3.27
CA LYS A 109 14.77 -5.29 -1.83
C LYS A 109 14.49 -6.58 -1.05
N LYS A 110 14.45 -7.74 -1.72
CA LYS A 110 14.12 -9.05 -1.14
C LYS A 110 12.80 -9.01 -0.37
N ILE A 111 11.79 -8.36 -0.95
CA ILE A 111 10.42 -8.35 -0.45
C ILE A 111 9.72 -9.55 -1.09
N ILE A 112 9.38 -10.54 -0.28
CA ILE A 112 8.69 -11.75 -0.73
C ILE A 112 7.24 -11.36 -1.02
N LEU A 113 6.80 -11.60 -2.26
CA LEU A 113 5.45 -11.35 -2.76
C LEU A 113 4.60 -12.62 -2.69
#